data_AF-A0AAD5SLV9-F1
#
_entry.id   AF-A0AAD5SLV9-F1
#
_cell.length_a   1.000
_cell.length_b   1.000
_cell.length_c   1.000
_cell.angle_alpha   90.00
_cell.angle_beta   90.00
_cell.angle_gamma   90.00
#
_symmetry.space_group_name_H-M   'P 1'
#
loop_
_entity.id
_entity.type
_entity.pdbx_description
1 polymer ?
#
loop_
_entity_poly.entity_id
_entity_poly.type
_entity_poly.pdbx_seq_one_letter_code
_entity_poly.pdbx_strand_id
1 'polypeptide(L)'
;MATVGPPLVDGSDITAEDGPRMRLLRKGYEKALDTCLGKCSYEGMAQAFPTLARDNPDALRGARDQLVQFIKTAALDEFELINEERSMQLKLNELDQLVESAQQKLRKEEESRANSEGVSVPEHRPVRLAPEAVIRIKTSAAKRQEVEKLKALLLETNNETERLLADLVAEHEFSTSVRQFVEEASGRIIPRETLLQFDQELALNRASDLEQEF
;
A
#
# COMPACT_ATOMS: atom_id res chain seq x y z
N MET A 1 1.60 -20.23 5.52
CA MET A 1 1.70 -20.29 4.05
C MET A 1 1.56 -18.86 3.53
N ALA A 2 2.42 -18.46 2.59
CA ALA A 2 2.79 -17.07 2.31
C ALA A 2 1.62 -16.16 1.90
N THR A 3 1.44 -15.04 2.62
CA THR A 3 0.54 -13.95 2.21
C THR A 3 1.29 -13.01 1.28
N VAL A 4 0.96 -13.10 0.00
CA VAL A 4 1.37 -12.20 -1.07
C VAL A 4 0.94 -10.78 -0.70
N GLY A 5 1.92 -9.92 -0.38
CA GLY A 5 1.69 -8.49 -0.24
C GLY A 5 1.17 -7.91 -1.55
N PRO A 6 0.43 -6.79 -1.52
CA PRO A 6 0.00 -6.11 -2.74
C PRO A 6 1.22 -5.86 -3.61
N PRO A 7 1.15 -6.08 -4.93
CA PRO A 7 2.30 -5.96 -5.79
C PRO A 7 2.77 -4.51 -5.68
N LEU A 8 3.95 -4.33 -5.09
CA LEU A 8 4.84 -3.27 -5.51
C LEU A 8 4.82 -3.34 -7.02
N VAL A 9 4.46 -2.23 -7.67
CA VAL A 9 4.63 -2.09 -9.12
C VAL A 9 6.09 -2.41 -9.36
N ASP A 10 6.28 -3.64 -9.79
CA ASP A 10 7.54 -4.29 -9.94
C ASP A 10 8.15 -3.50 -11.10
N GLY A 11 9.28 -2.85 -10.87
CA GLY A 11 10.03 -2.15 -11.93
C GLY A 11 10.58 -3.12 -12.99
N SER A 12 10.05 -4.34 -13.04
CA SER A 12 10.46 -5.47 -13.86
C SER A 12 9.78 -5.49 -15.24
N ASP A 13 8.79 -4.63 -15.50
CA ASP A 13 8.10 -4.58 -16.80
C ASP A 13 8.10 -3.19 -17.45
N ILE A 14 9.06 -2.33 -17.07
CA ILE A 14 9.43 -1.20 -17.92
C ILE A 14 10.24 -1.80 -19.05
N THR A 15 9.56 -2.26 -20.09
CA THR A 15 10.19 -2.78 -21.30
C THR A 15 11.31 -1.82 -21.73
N ALA A 16 12.48 -2.38 -22.06
CA ALA A 16 13.64 -1.66 -22.57
C ALA A 16 13.39 -1.03 -23.96
N GLU A 17 12.14 -1.08 -24.43
CA GLU A 17 11.69 -0.49 -25.67
C GLU A 17 11.49 1.01 -25.48
N ASP A 18 11.98 1.79 -26.45
CA ASP A 18 11.90 3.25 -26.39
C ASP A 18 10.42 3.69 -26.45
N GLY A 19 9.95 4.30 -25.35
CA GLY A 19 8.63 4.90 -25.29
C GLY A 19 8.42 6.02 -26.32
N PRO A 20 7.16 6.44 -26.57
CA PRO A 20 6.84 7.46 -27.56
C PRO A 20 7.58 8.78 -27.31
N ARG A 21 7.79 9.17 -26.04
CA ARG A 21 8.56 10.37 -25.69
C ARG A 21 10.06 10.20 -25.91
N MET A 22 10.63 9.04 -25.60
CA MET A 22 12.05 8.78 -25.84
C MET A 22 12.36 8.84 -27.34
N ARG A 23 11.51 8.23 -28.18
CA ARG A 23 11.62 8.33 -29.63
C ARG A 23 11.51 9.77 -30.14
N LEU A 24 10.61 10.56 -29.55
CA LEU A 24 10.46 11.97 -29.92
C LEU A 24 11.69 12.79 -29.51
N LEU A 25 12.27 12.51 -28.35
CA LEU A 25 13.49 13.14 -27.86
C LEU A 25 14.67 12.87 -28.80
N ARG A 26 14.89 11.60 -29.17
CA ARG A 26 15.96 11.20 -30.10
C ARG A 26 15.80 11.86 -31.47
N LYS A 27 14.57 11.89 -32.02
CA LYS A 27 14.25 12.65 -33.25
C LYS A 27 14.51 14.16 -33.10
N GLY A 28 14.27 14.71 -31.91
CA GLY A 28 14.55 16.10 -31.59
C GLY A 28 16.04 16.42 -31.68
N TYR A 29 16.90 15.54 -31.14
CA TYR A 29 18.35 15.66 -31.23
C TYR A 29 18.84 15.61 -32.67
N GLU A 30 18.40 14.62 -33.44
CA GLU A 30 18.75 14.49 -34.86
C GLU A 30 18.36 15.75 -35.64
N LYS A 31 17.13 16.23 -35.47
CA LYS A 31 16.64 17.43 -36.15
C LYS A 31 17.42 18.68 -35.76
N ALA A 32 17.77 18.83 -34.49
CA ALA A 32 18.56 19.96 -34.00
C ALA A 32 19.98 19.93 -34.60
N LEU A 33 20.63 18.75 -34.61
CA LEU A 33 21.94 18.56 -35.22
C LEU A 33 21.91 18.86 -36.72
N ASP A 34 20.94 18.33 -37.45
CA ASP A 34 20.80 18.58 -38.88
C ASP A 34 20.56 20.07 -39.19
N THR A 35 19.81 20.77 -38.34
CA THR A 35 19.59 22.22 -38.49
C THR A 35 20.86 23.03 -38.21
N CYS A 36 21.66 22.61 -37.22
CA CYS A 36 22.93 23.26 -36.90
C CYS A 36 23.98 23.02 -37.98
N LEU A 37 24.12 21.77 -38.42
CA LEU A 37 25.09 21.36 -39.44
C LEU A 37 24.68 21.85 -40.83
N GLY A 38 23.39 22.00 -41.11
CA GLY A 38 22.88 22.58 -42.36
C GLY A 38 23.31 24.04 -42.57
N LYS A 39 23.66 24.77 -41.51
CA LYS A 39 24.24 26.12 -41.62
C LYS A 39 25.71 26.11 -42.06
N CYS A 40 26.39 24.97 -41.95
CA CYS A 40 27.75 24.78 -42.43
C CYS A 40 27.73 24.53 -43.95
N SER A 41 27.36 25.57 -44.71
CA SER A 41 27.33 25.49 -46.17
C SER A 41 28.74 25.54 -46.75
N TYR A 42 28.91 24.96 -47.95
CA TYR A 42 30.16 25.06 -48.69
C TYR A 42 30.51 26.52 -48.99
N GLU A 43 29.50 27.36 -49.22
CA GLU A 43 29.68 28.79 -49.47
C GLU A 43 30.27 29.51 -48.24
N GLY A 44 29.78 29.21 -47.03
CA GLY A 44 30.35 29.76 -45.80
C GLY A 44 31.80 29.34 -45.58
N MET A 45 32.14 28.08 -45.88
CA MET A 45 33.53 27.62 -45.81
C MET A 45 34.42 28.21 -46.91
N ALA A 46 33.90 28.38 -48.12
CA ALA A 46 34.66 28.97 -49.23
C ALA A 46 34.95 30.46 -48.99
N GLN A 47 34.04 31.18 -48.33
CA GLN A 47 34.28 32.56 -47.88
C GLN A 47 35.34 32.64 -46.78
N ALA A 48 35.36 31.69 -45.84
CA ALA A 48 36.35 31.64 -44.77
C ALA A 48 37.74 31.16 -45.25
N PHE A 49 37.80 30.34 -46.29
CA PHE A 49 39.04 29.78 -46.86
C PHE A 49 39.15 30.02 -48.37
N PRO A 50 39.28 31.30 -48.82
CA PRO A 50 39.21 31.66 -50.23
C PRO A 50 40.36 31.11 -51.06
N THR A 51 41.57 31.03 -50.51
CA THR A 51 42.74 30.46 -51.21
C THR A 51 42.55 28.97 -51.47
N LEU A 52 42.10 28.23 -50.47
CA LEU A 52 41.91 26.77 -50.57
C LEU A 52 40.73 26.41 -51.48
N ALA A 53 39.68 27.24 -51.49
CA ALA A 53 38.54 27.09 -52.38
C ALA A 53 38.90 27.29 -53.87
N ARG A 54 39.94 28.09 -54.16
CA ARG A 54 40.44 28.31 -55.52
C ARG A 54 41.40 27.22 -55.97
N ASP A 55 42.28 26.79 -55.08
CA ASP A 55 43.35 25.84 -55.42
C ASP A 55 42.84 24.39 -55.46
N ASN A 56 41.98 23.99 -54.52
CA ASN A 56 41.46 22.62 -54.41
C ASN A 56 40.04 22.58 -53.79
N PRO A 57 38.98 22.90 -54.56
CA PRO A 57 37.61 22.93 -54.07
C PRO A 57 37.10 21.57 -53.59
N ASP A 58 37.63 20.47 -54.15
CA ASP A 58 37.22 19.11 -53.80
C ASP A 58 37.80 18.66 -52.46
N ALA A 59 39.03 19.10 -52.13
CA ALA A 59 39.61 18.88 -50.80
C ALA A 59 38.81 19.62 -49.71
N LEU A 60 38.34 20.84 -50.00
CA LEU A 60 37.51 21.61 -49.09
C LEU A 60 36.13 20.97 -48.88
N ARG A 61 35.51 20.42 -49.94
CA ARG A 61 34.26 19.64 -49.82
C ARG A 61 34.46 18.38 -48.99
N GLY A 62 35.52 17.62 -49.25
CA GLY A 62 35.85 16.42 -48.48
C GLY A 62 36.08 16.72 -47.00
N ALA A 63 36.82 17.78 -46.68
CA ALA A 63 37.05 18.21 -45.30
C ALA A 63 35.75 18.65 -44.60
N ARG A 64 34.87 19.39 -45.29
CA ARG A 64 33.55 19.75 -44.77
C ARG A 64 32.74 18.50 -44.43
N ASP A 65 32.64 17.56 -45.36
CA ASP A 65 31.80 16.39 -45.20
C ASP A 65 32.33 15.49 -44.07
N GLN A 66 33.64 15.34 -43.96
CA GLN A 66 34.28 14.66 -42.82
C GLN A 66 33.99 15.37 -41.49
N LEU A 67 34.10 16.70 -41.44
CA LEU A 67 33.80 17.48 -40.24
C LEU A 67 32.34 17.31 -39.82
N VAL A 68 31.41 17.43 -40.76
CA VAL A 68 29.97 17.30 -40.53
C VAL A 68 29.63 15.90 -40.03
N GLN A 69 30.19 14.85 -40.66
CA GLN A 69 29.97 13.46 -40.25
C GLN A 69 30.57 13.17 -38.87
N PHE A 70 31.77 13.68 -38.59
CA PHE A 70 32.42 13.50 -37.29
C PHE A 70 31.61 14.16 -36.18
N ILE A 71 31.21 15.43 -36.35
CA ILE A 71 30.39 16.13 -35.35
C ILE A 71 29.05 15.43 -35.16
N LYS A 72 28.40 15.00 -36.24
CA LYS A 72 27.12 14.30 -36.16
C LYS A 72 27.23 13.00 -35.37
N THR A 73 28.24 12.18 -35.66
CA THR A 73 28.46 10.89 -34.99
C THR A 73 28.84 11.10 -33.53
N ALA A 74 29.84 11.93 -33.26
CA ALA A 74 30.29 12.20 -31.89
C ALA A 74 29.17 12.80 -31.02
N ALA A 75 28.37 13.71 -31.57
CA ALA A 75 27.26 14.30 -30.81
C ALA A 75 26.14 13.27 -30.50
N LEU A 76 25.80 12.40 -31.45
CA LEU A 76 24.82 11.34 -31.22
C LEU A 76 25.30 10.35 -30.16
N ASP A 77 26.56 9.94 -30.22
CA ASP A 77 27.16 9.04 -29.23
C ASP A 77 27.15 9.66 -27.83
N GLU A 78 27.52 10.93 -27.71
CA GLU A 78 27.47 11.68 -26.44
C GLU A 78 26.03 11.83 -25.92
N PHE A 79 25.05 12.04 -26.81
CA PHE A 79 23.64 12.09 -26.39
C PHE A 79 23.15 10.75 -25.85
N GLU A 80 23.52 9.63 -26.47
CA GLU A 80 23.18 8.31 -25.94
C GLU A 80 23.86 8.06 -24.59
N LEU A 81 25.13 8.42 -24.43
CA LEU A 81 25.82 8.30 -23.14
C LEU A 81 25.13 9.11 -22.04
N ILE A 82 24.72 10.35 -22.32
CA ILE A 82 23.95 11.18 -21.36
C ILE A 82 22.59 10.54 -21.04
N ASN A 83 21.93 9.94 -22.02
CA ASN A 83 20.65 9.26 -21.82
C ASN A 83 20.79 8.04 -20.91
N GLU A 84 21.86 7.27 -21.08
CA GLU A 84 22.20 6.11 -20.25
C GLU A 84 22.56 6.52 -18.82
N GLU A 85 23.48 7.46 -18.64
CA GLU A 85 23.92 7.96 -17.32
C GLU A 85 22.77 8.45 -16.46
N ARG A 86 21.78 9.11 -17.08
CA ARG A 86 20.62 9.67 -16.38
C ARG A 86 19.44 8.72 -16.35
N SER A 87 19.56 7.54 -16.96
CA SER A 87 18.47 6.57 -17.13
C SER A 87 17.21 7.23 -17.69
N MET A 88 17.38 8.06 -18.73
CA MET A 88 16.30 8.87 -19.32
C MET A 88 15.19 8.00 -19.90
N GLN A 89 15.54 6.86 -20.50
CA GLN A 89 14.59 5.89 -21.04
C GLN A 89 13.59 5.44 -19.97
N LEU A 90 14.08 4.98 -18.81
CA LEU A 90 13.23 4.54 -17.70
C LEU A 90 12.32 5.66 -17.20
N LYS A 91 12.88 6.85 -16.95
CA LYS A 91 12.12 8.00 -16.43
C LYS A 91 11.03 8.48 -17.39
N LEU A 92 11.31 8.50 -18.70
CA LEU A 92 10.34 8.90 -19.70
C LEU A 92 9.25 7.84 -19.90
N ASN A 93 9.62 6.55 -19.84
CA ASN A 93 8.65 5.45 -19.89
C ASN A 93 7.74 5.46 -18.65
N GLU A 94 8.29 5.65 -17.45
CA GLU A 94 7.51 5.82 -16.22
C GLU A 94 6.55 7.02 -16.33
N LEU A 95 7.02 8.14 -16.89
CA LEU A 95 6.19 9.31 -17.10
C LEU A 95 5.04 9.05 -18.08
N ASP A 96 5.29 8.31 -19.17
CA ASP A 96 4.26 7.92 -20.12
C ASP A 96 3.20 7.03 -19.44
N GLN A 97 3.61 6.06 -18.63
CA GLN A 97 2.69 5.23 -17.84
C GLN A 97 1.86 6.05 -16.83
N LEU A 98 2.49 7.02 -16.15
CA LEU A 98 1.80 7.91 -15.21
C LEU A 98 0.77 8.79 -15.92
N VAL A 99 1.09 9.31 -17.10
CA VAL A 99 0.18 10.12 -17.90
C VAL A 99 -1.00 9.29 -18.40
N GLU A 100 -0.74 8.08 -18.89
CA GLU A 100 -1.81 7.17 -19.30
C GLU A 100 -2.72 6.82 -18.11
N SER A 101 -2.14 6.48 -16.96
CA SER A 101 -2.89 6.19 -15.73
C SER A 101 -3.74 7.38 -15.28
N ALA A 102 -3.22 8.61 -15.40
CA ALA A 102 -3.97 9.82 -15.07
C ALA A 102 -5.12 10.06 -16.06
N GLN A 103 -4.89 9.88 -17.36
CA GLN A 103 -5.93 10.00 -18.38
C GLN A 103 -7.02 8.95 -18.21
N GLN A 104 -6.67 7.71 -17.89
CA GLN A 104 -7.65 6.66 -17.59
C GLN A 104 -8.52 7.00 -16.38
N LYS A 105 -7.94 7.59 -15.33
CA LYS A 105 -8.70 8.07 -14.16
C LYS A 105 -9.65 9.19 -14.53
N LEU A 106 -9.19 10.18 -15.30
CA LEU A 106 -10.04 11.27 -15.78
C LEU A 106 -11.21 10.75 -16.61
N ARG A 107 -10.97 9.80 -17.53
CA ARG A 107 -12.04 9.18 -18.33
C ARG A 107 -13.07 8.45 -17.46
N LYS A 108 -12.62 7.67 -16.48
CA LYS A 108 -13.52 6.99 -15.51
C LYS A 108 -14.33 7.99 -14.68
N GLU A 109 -13.71 9.10 -14.28
CA GLU A 109 -14.39 10.17 -13.55
C GLU A 109 -15.42 10.89 -14.45
N GLU A 110 -15.10 11.14 -15.71
CA GLU A 110 -16.02 11.72 -16.72
C GLU A 110 -17.21 10.79 -17.01
N GLU A 111 -16.97 9.49 -17.18
CA GLU A 111 -18.02 8.47 -17.33
C GLU A 111 -18.92 8.39 -16.10
N SER A 112 -18.35 8.52 -14.89
CA SER A 112 -19.13 8.55 -13.65
C SER A 112 -19.93 9.85 -13.46
N ARG A 113 -19.41 10.99 -13.96
CA ARG A 113 -20.09 12.29 -13.93
C ARG A 113 -21.25 12.39 -14.92
N ALA A 114 -21.21 11.64 -16.02
CA ALA A 114 -22.37 11.53 -16.90
C ALA A 114 -23.61 10.93 -16.19
N ASN A 115 -23.40 10.21 -15.08
CA ASN A 115 -24.46 9.63 -14.24
C ASN A 115 -24.74 10.40 -12.93
N SER A 116 -23.94 11.41 -12.57
CA SER A 116 -24.18 12.23 -11.38
C SER A 116 -23.81 13.68 -11.64
N GLU A 117 -24.82 14.55 -11.72
CA GLU A 117 -24.65 15.98 -11.90
C GLU A 117 -23.72 16.59 -10.83
N GLY A 118 -22.69 17.30 -11.27
CA GLY A 118 -22.16 18.43 -10.51
C GLY A 118 -21.01 18.21 -9.52
N VAL A 119 -19.98 17.43 -9.84
CA VAL A 119 -18.69 17.55 -9.14
C VAL A 119 -17.72 18.32 -10.03
N SER A 120 -17.12 19.39 -9.51
CA SER A 120 -16.13 20.23 -10.20
C SER A 120 -14.77 19.52 -10.29
N VAL A 121 -14.05 19.72 -11.40
CA VAL A 121 -12.69 19.17 -11.59
C VAL A 121 -11.77 19.76 -10.51
N PRO A 122 -11.00 18.94 -9.74
CA PRO A 122 -10.07 19.47 -8.77
C PRO A 122 -8.95 20.22 -9.50
N GLU A 123 -8.80 21.53 -9.25
CA GLU A 123 -7.68 22.31 -9.76
C GLU A 123 -6.36 21.58 -9.42
N HIS A 124 -5.63 21.17 -10.47
CA HIS A 124 -4.35 20.47 -10.36
C HIS A 124 -3.23 21.45 -9.94
N ARG A 125 -3.33 21.98 -8.72
CA ARG A 125 -2.23 22.68 -8.07
C ARG A 125 -1.30 21.61 -7.48
N PRO A 126 0.02 21.65 -7.74
CA PRO A 126 0.95 20.77 -7.05
C PRO A 126 0.88 21.08 -5.55
N VAL A 127 0.19 20.22 -4.81
CA VAL A 127 0.06 20.35 -3.36
C VAL A 127 1.45 20.09 -2.79
N ARG A 128 2.10 21.15 -2.30
CA ARG A 128 3.31 21.00 -1.47
C ARG A 128 2.86 20.43 -0.14
N LEU A 129 2.81 19.10 -0.07
CA LEU A 129 2.48 18.36 1.14
C LEU A 129 3.65 18.48 2.13
N ALA A 130 3.34 18.75 3.39
CA ALA A 130 4.34 18.67 4.46
C ALA A 130 4.91 17.24 4.54
N PRO A 131 6.19 17.06 4.93
CA PRO A 131 6.82 15.73 5.00
C PRO A 131 6.01 14.71 5.80
N GLU A 132 5.40 15.13 6.90
CA GLU A 132 4.54 14.27 7.71
C GLU A 132 3.32 13.75 6.96
N ALA A 133 2.71 14.58 6.10
CA ALA A 133 1.56 14.16 5.31
C ALA A 133 1.96 13.08 4.31
N VAL A 134 3.14 13.19 3.69
CA VAL A 134 3.68 12.17 2.78
C VAL A 134 3.92 10.84 3.53
N ILE A 135 4.52 10.89 4.72
CA ILE A 135 4.75 9.70 5.56
C ILE A 135 3.40 9.06 5.95
N ARG A 136 2.42 9.85 6.38
CA ARG A 136 1.09 9.34 6.73
C ARG A 136 0.41 8.68 5.53
N ILE A 137 0.44 9.31 4.36
CA ILE A 137 -0.16 8.75 3.14
C ILE A 137 0.52 7.42 2.78
N LYS A 138 1.85 7.37 2.75
CA LYS A 138 2.59 6.14 2.43
C LYS A 138 2.37 5.02 3.46
N THR A 139 2.29 5.37 4.75
CA THR A 139 2.08 4.37 5.82
C THR A 139 0.62 3.95 5.98
N SER A 140 -0.33 4.71 5.44
CA SER A 140 -1.76 4.44 5.63
C SER A 140 -2.20 3.06 5.11
N ALA A 141 -1.68 2.61 3.97
CA ALA A 141 -2.02 1.31 3.40
C ALA A 141 -1.57 0.15 4.29
N ALA A 142 -0.32 0.19 4.77
CA ALA A 142 0.21 -0.81 5.69
C ALA A 142 -0.54 -0.79 7.03
N LYS A 143 -0.78 0.39 7.59
CA LYS A 143 -1.58 0.54 8.82
C LYS A 143 -2.99 0.00 8.66
N ARG A 144 -3.62 0.19 7.50
CA ARG A 144 -4.96 -0.34 7.22
C ARG A 144 -4.95 -1.86 7.21
N GLN A 145 -3.95 -2.50 6.61
CA GLN A 145 -3.80 -3.96 6.64
C GLN A 145 -3.65 -4.48 8.07
N GLU A 146 -2.82 -3.83 8.89
CA GLU A 146 -2.63 -4.24 10.29
C GLU A 146 -3.89 -4.02 11.14
N VAL A 147 -4.62 -2.92 10.93
CA VAL A 147 -5.90 -2.68 11.61
C VAL A 147 -6.92 -3.77 11.26
N GLU A 148 -7.01 -4.19 10.00
CA GLU A 148 -7.93 -5.26 9.61
C GLU A 148 -7.53 -6.61 10.24
N LYS A 149 -6.24 -6.93 10.32
CA LYS A 149 -5.75 -8.13 11.02
C LYS A 149 -6.10 -8.11 12.52
N LEU A 150 -5.84 -6.98 13.19
CA LEU A 150 -6.11 -6.83 14.62
C LEU A 150 -7.59 -6.91 14.93
N LYS A 151 -8.46 -6.35 14.07
CA LYS A 151 -9.91 -6.50 14.21
C LYS A 151 -10.36 -7.94 14.07
N ALA A 152 -9.81 -8.68 13.11
CA ALA A 152 -10.11 -10.09 12.94
C ALA A 152 -9.71 -10.90 14.20
N LEU A 153 -8.53 -10.63 14.75
CA LEU A 153 -8.06 -11.28 15.98
C LEU A 153 -8.93 -10.90 17.19
N LEU A 154 -9.30 -9.63 17.34
CA LEU A 154 -10.19 -9.18 18.41
C LEU A 154 -11.52 -9.94 18.35
N LEU A 155 -12.12 -10.02 17.15
CA LEU A 155 -13.38 -10.73 16.94
C LEU A 155 -13.25 -12.22 17.29
N GLU A 156 -12.14 -12.86 16.91
CA GLU A 156 -11.86 -14.24 17.28
C GLU A 156 -11.75 -14.43 18.80
N THR A 157 -10.96 -13.58 19.47
CA THR A 157 -10.81 -13.65 20.93
C THR A 157 -12.12 -13.36 21.67
N ASN A 158 -12.94 -12.44 21.16
CA ASN A 158 -14.21 -12.09 21.78
C ASN A 158 -15.18 -13.28 21.68
N ASN A 159 -15.27 -13.90 20.51
CA ASN A 159 -16.08 -15.11 20.32
C ASN A 159 -15.62 -16.26 21.23
N GLU A 160 -14.30 -16.43 21.43
CA GLU A 160 -13.78 -17.43 22.36
C GLU A 160 -14.13 -17.10 23.82
N THR A 161 -14.03 -15.83 24.22
CA THR A 161 -14.44 -15.41 25.56
C THR A 161 -15.93 -15.60 25.80
N GLU A 162 -16.77 -15.29 24.81
CA GLU A 162 -18.22 -15.50 24.88
C GLU A 162 -18.54 -16.99 25.02
N ARG A 163 -17.84 -17.87 24.30
CA ARG A 163 -17.99 -19.33 24.42
C ARG A 163 -17.63 -19.82 25.82
N LEU A 164 -16.45 -19.43 26.33
CA LEU A 164 -15.99 -19.86 27.65
C LEU A 164 -16.89 -19.33 28.78
N LEU A 165 -17.42 -18.10 28.65
CA LEU A 165 -18.39 -17.57 29.59
C LEU A 165 -19.71 -18.34 29.56
N ALA A 166 -20.19 -18.73 28.38
CA ALA A 166 -21.38 -19.58 28.28
C ALA A 166 -21.18 -20.94 28.95
N ASP A 167 -20.01 -21.57 28.74
CA ASP A 167 -19.66 -22.84 29.37
C ASP A 167 -19.59 -22.72 30.90
N LEU A 168 -18.98 -21.65 31.42
CA LEU A 168 -18.87 -21.40 32.86
C LEU A 168 -20.25 -21.15 33.49
N VAL A 169 -21.10 -20.35 32.84
CA VAL A 169 -22.47 -20.12 33.32
C VAL A 169 -23.26 -21.42 33.38
N ALA A 170 -23.17 -22.27 32.35
CA ALA A 170 -23.81 -23.58 32.34
C ALA A 170 -23.29 -24.50 33.47
N GLU A 171 -21.99 -24.50 33.74
CA GLU A 171 -21.40 -25.26 34.86
C GLU A 171 -21.88 -24.74 36.22
N HIS A 172 -21.98 -23.41 36.37
CA HIS A 172 -22.47 -22.80 37.61
C HIS A 172 -23.97 -23.06 37.83
N GLU A 173 -24.79 -23.01 36.77
CA GLU A 173 -26.21 -23.42 36.82
C GLU A 173 -26.34 -24.90 37.22
N PHE A 174 -25.49 -25.78 36.68
CA PHE A 174 -25.47 -27.18 37.07
C PHE A 174 -25.07 -27.36 38.55
N SER A 175 -23.99 -26.70 39.00
CA SER A 175 -23.51 -26.77 40.38
C SER A 175 -24.53 -26.24 41.39
N THR A 176 -25.20 -25.13 41.07
CA THR A 176 -26.26 -24.57 41.91
C THR A 176 -27.48 -25.49 41.97
N SER A 177 -27.85 -26.14 40.86
CA SER A 177 -28.90 -27.17 40.84
C SER A 177 -28.54 -28.37 41.71
N VAL A 178 -27.32 -28.90 41.59
CA VAL A 178 -26.84 -29.99 42.45
C VAL A 178 -26.84 -29.58 43.93
N ARG A 179 -26.39 -28.37 44.25
CA ARG A 179 -26.42 -27.84 45.62
C ARG A 179 -27.85 -27.76 46.17
N GLN A 180 -28.79 -27.25 45.38
CA GLN A 180 -30.20 -27.18 45.76
C GLN A 180 -30.80 -28.57 46.00
N PHE A 181 -30.46 -29.55 45.15
CA PHE A 181 -30.88 -30.93 45.33
C PHE A 181 -30.33 -31.55 46.62
N VAL A 182 -29.05 -31.30 46.94
CA VAL A 182 -28.43 -31.78 48.19
C VAL A 182 -29.06 -31.11 49.42
N GLU A 183 -29.34 -29.81 49.37
CA GLU A 183 -30.05 -29.10 50.44
C GLU A 183 -31.47 -29.67 50.65
N GLU A 184 -32.20 -29.95 49.57
CA GLU A 184 -33.53 -30.56 49.66
C GLU A 184 -33.46 -32.00 50.21
N ALA A 185 -32.50 -32.80 49.76
CA ALA A 185 -32.28 -34.16 50.26
C ALA A 185 -31.86 -34.15 51.74
N SER A 186 -30.98 -33.23 52.14
CA SER A 186 -30.57 -33.02 53.54
C SER A 186 -31.79 -32.65 54.41
N GLY A 187 -32.63 -31.72 53.96
CA GLY A 187 -33.86 -31.34 54.66
C GLY A 187 -34.89 -32.46 54.79
N ARG A 188 -34.91 -33.43 53.88
CA ARG A 188 -35.75 -34.64 53.97
C ARG A 188 -35.18 -35.69 54.92
N ILE A 189 -33.85 -35.87 54.94
CA ILE A 189 -33.17 -36.87 55.79
C ILE A 189 -33.12 -36.41 57.25
N ILE A 190 -32.99 -35.10 57.49
CA ILE A 190 -33.01 -34.50 58.82
C ILE A 190 -34.19 -33.51 58.87
N PRO A 191 -35.42 -33.97 59.11
CA PRO A 191 -36.54 -33.08 59.34
C PRO A 191 -36.22 -32.18 60.53
N ARG A 192 -36.34 -30.86 60.37
CA ARG A 192 -36.09 -29.89 61.45
C ARG A 192 -36.94 -30.18 62.70
N GLU A 193 -38.09 -30.83 62.51
CA GLU A 193 -38.95 -31.34 63.60
C GLU A 193 -38.26 -32.44 64.43
N THR A 194 -37.49 -33.33 63.81
CA THR A 194 -36.76 -34.39 64.55
C THR A 194 -35.64 -33.84 65.41
N LEU A 195 -34.95 -32.76 64.98
CA LEU A 195 -33.94 -32.09 65.81
C LEU A 195 -34.57 -31.37 67.01
N LEU A 196 -35.72 -30.72 66.81
CA LEU A 196 -36.45 -30.08 67.90
C LEU A 196 -37.02 -31.11 68.89
N GLN A 197 -37.49 -32.27 68.41
CA GLN A 197 -37.93 -33.37 69.26
C GLN A 197 -36.77 -33.96 70.05
N PHE A 198 -35.59 -34.15 69.44
CA PHE A 198 -34.41 -34.66 70.12
C PHE A 198 -33.89 -33.71 71.21
N ASP A 199 -33.84 -32.41 70.92
CA ASP A 199 -33.44 -31.39 71.91
C ASP A 199 -34.46 -31.28 73.05
N GLN A 200 -35.75 -31.43 72.76
CA GLN A 200 -36.82 -31.42 73.76
C GLN A 200 -36.79 -32.68 74.64
N GLU A 201 -36.50 -33.86 74.08
CA GLU A 201 -36.29 -35.10 74.83
C GLU A 201 -35.01 -35.06 75.69
N LEU A 202 -33.92 -34.48 75.18
CA LEU A 202 -32.70 -34.24 75.96
C LEU A 202 -32.95 -33.30 77.14
N ALA A 203 -33.74 -32.23 76.94
CA ALA A 203 -34.11 -31.30 77.99
C ALA A 203 -35.02 -31.94 79.05
N LEU A 204 -35.95 -32.82 78.64
CA LEU A 204 -36.85 -33.54 79.54
C LEU A 204 -36.11 -34.59 80.37
N ASN A 205 -35.24 -35.42 79.75
CA ASN A 205 -34.43 -36.39 80.50
C ASN A 205 -33.50 -35.71 81.51
N ARG A 206 -32.92 -34.56 81.15
CA ARG A 206 -32.06 -33.78 82.05
C ARG A 206 -32.83 -33.14 83.21
N ALA A 207 -34.13 -32.87 83.04
CA ALA A 207 -35.01 -32.41 84.11
C ALA A 207 -35.49 -33.56 85.00
N SER A 208 -35.78 -34.74 84.44
CA SER A 208 -36.15 -35.93 85.20
C SER A 208 -35.00 -36.50 86.04
N ASP A 209 -33.76 -36.42 85.58
CA ASP A 209 -32.58 -36.81 86.36
C ASP A 209 -32.37 -35.90 87.60
N LEU A 210 -32.80 -34.64 87.54
CA LEU A 210 -32.72 -33.69 88.67
C LEU A 210 -33.85 -33.86 89.70
N GLU A 211 -34.99 -34.44 89.32
CA GLU A 211 -36.09 -34.74 90.24
C GLU A 211 -35.95 -36.10 90.94
N GLN A 212 -35.07 -37.00 90.46
CA GLN A 212 -34.76 -38.27 91.14
C GLN A 212 -33.64 -38.16 92.19
N GLU A 213 -32.96 -37.03 92.30
CA GLU A 213 -31.89 -36.77 93.28
C GLU A 213 -32.34 -35.97 94.54
N PHE A 214 -33.63 -35.69 94.73
CA PHE A 214 -34.17 -35.02 95.93
C PHE A 214 -35.26 -35.80 96.66
#